data_AF-A0A1F6TLD6-F1
#
_entry.id   AF-A0A1F6TLD6-F1
#
_cell.length_a   1.000
_cell.length_b   1.000
_cell.length_c   1.000
_cell.angle_alpha   90.00
_cell.angle_beta   90.00
_cell.angle_gamma   90.00
#
_symmetry.space_group_name_H-M   'P 1'
#
loop_
_entity.id
_entity.type
_entity.pdbx_description
1 polymer ?
#
loop_
_entity_poly.entity_id
_entity_poly.type
_entity_poly.pdbx_seq_one_letter_code
_entity_poly.pdbx_strand_id
1 'polypeptide(L)'
;MQAPSYKRGRNRAQMFRALLCLGLAACSLWLSFDISAKAPDATDSLRRFFSEVHSFSARFNQVVLDESLNTIQESSGTLWIERPNKFRWDYDAPFKQQIVSDGKNIWVYDQELRQVTVRALTGGLGDTPALLLSGKGRLDADFTVKDMGTQGRLAWARLVPRRDDGGFTDVRVGFEHGKMQVLEMVDGFGQTTRVSLRDARENVRIEPSKFSFTPPKGVDVVGE
;
A
#
# COMPACT_ATOMS: atom_id res chain seq x y z
N MET A 1 -9.39 -80.03 -57.62
CA MET A 1 -7.96 -80.30 -57.33
C MET A 1 -7.57 -79.42 -56.15
N GLN A 2 -7.24 -80.03 -55.00
CA GLN A 2 -7.21 -79.39 -53.68
C GLN A 2 -5.88 -78.69 -53.36
N ALA A 3 -6.03 -77.53 -52.68
CA ALA A 3 -5.27 -76.92 -51.58
C ALA A 3 -3.73 -76.72 -51.67
N PRO A 4 -3.24 -75.54 -51.22
CA PRO A 4 -1.87 -75.39 -50.76
C PRO A 4 -1.73 -75.43 -49.22
N SER A 5 -0.81 -76.31 -48.84
CA SER A 5 0.04 -76.48 -47.65
C SER A 5 0.20 -75.34 -46.63
N TYR A 6 0.14 -75.74 -45.35
CA TYR A 6 0.57 -75.04 -44.13
C TYR A 6 1.98 -75.48 -43.75
N LYS A 7 2.91 -74.56 -43.44
CA LYS A 7 4.00 -74.83 -42.48
C LYS A 7 4.45 -73.59 -41.69
N ARG A 8 4.32 -73.72 -40.36
CA ARG A 8 4.94 -72.94 -39.28
C ARG A 8 6.47 -73.13 -39.29
N GLY A 9 7.22 -72.04 -39.11
CA GLY A 9 8.63 -72.07 -38.73
C GLY A 9 8.83 -71.38 -37.39
N ARG A 10 9.31 -72.10 -36.37
CA ARG A 10 9.69 -71.62 -35.04
C ARG A 10 11.12 -72.07 -34.79
N ASN A 11 12.06 -71.13 -34.70
CA ASN A 11 13.45 -71.30 -34.25
C ASN A 11 13.67 -70.18 -33.19
N ARG A 12 13.96 -70.37 -31.89
CA ARG A 12 15.09 -71.08 -31.22
C ARG A 12 16.42 -70.78 -31.93
N ALA A 13 17.48 -70.23 -31.35
CA ALA A 13 17.83 -69.84 -30.00
C ALA A 13 19.19 -69.10 -30.09
N GLN A 14 19.52 -68.29 -29.07
CA GLN A 14 20.87 -68.01 -28.52
C GLN A 14 22.01 -67.53 -29.46
N MET A 15 22.60 -66.36 -29.18
CA MET A 15 23.87 -66.23 -28.42
C MET A 15 24.45 -64.80 -28.47
N PHE A 16 24.69 -64.26 -27.27
CA PHE A 16 25.84 -63.45 -26.82
C PHE A 16 26.76 -62.77 -27.87
N ARG A 17 26.84 -61.42 -27.82
CA ARG A 17 28.04 -60.64 -27.40
C ARG A 17 27.86 -59.12 -27.54
N ALA A 18 28.17 -58.44 -26.43
CA ALA A 18 28.82 -57.15 -26.25
C ALA A 18 28.25 -55.84 -26.86
N LEU A 19 28.01 -54.91 -25.92
CA LEU A 19 27.78 -53.45 -25.97
C LEU A 19 28.12 -52.69 -27.27
N LEU A 20 27.16 -51.87 -27.71
CA LEU A 20 27.38 -50.45 -28.05
C LEU A 20 26.07 -49.65 -27.92
N CYS A 21 26.17 -48.41 -27.46
CA CYS A 21 25.10 -47.51 -27.01
C CYS A 21 24.01 -47.12 -28.04
N LEU A 22 22.90 -46.57 -27.50
CA LEU A 22 21.90 -45.63 -28.05
C LEU A 22 20.45 -46.16 -28.23
N GLY A 23 19.53 -45.53 -27.50
CA GLY A 23 18.07 -45.65 -27.65
C GLY A 23 17.31 -44.90 -26.54
N LEU A 24 17.39 -43.57 -26.56
CA LEU A 24 16.86 -42.61 -25.59
C LEU A 24 15.31 -42.54 -25.51
N ALA A 25 14.83 -42.40 -24.27
CA ALA A 25 13.84 -41.43 -23.78
C ALA A 25 12.46 -41.34 -24.45
N ALA A 26 11.44 -41.95 -23.83
CA ALA A 26 10.05 -41.51 -23.93
C ALA A 26 9.76 -40.47 -22.83
N CYS A 27 9.83 -39.19 -23.22
CA CYS A 27 9.55 -38.02 -22.40
C CYS A 27 8.15 -38.05 -21.78
N SER A 28 8.10 -38.06 -20.46
CA SER A 28 6.98 -37.58 -19.66
C SER A 28 6.78 -36.07 -19.90
N LEU A 29 5.83 -35.70 -20.78
CA LEU A 29 5.35 -34.32 -20.90
C LEU A 29 4.56 -33.94 -19.65
N TRP A 30 5.24 -33.39 -18.65
CA TRP A 30 4.60 -32.53 -17.66
C TRP A 30 4.43 -31.17 -18.34
N LEU A 31 3.20 -30.84 -18.73
CA LEU A 31 2.87 -29.46 -19.08
C LEU A 31 3.01 -28.63 -17.79
N SER A 32 4.16 -28.01 -17.61
CA SER A 32 4.31 -26.90 -16.68
C SER A 32 3.41 -25.78 -17.19
N PHE A 33 2.24 -25.62 -16.58
CA PHE A 33 1.50 -24.37 -16.68
C PHE A 33 2.32 -23.34 -15.92
N ASP A 34 3.08 -22.52 -16.67
CA ASP A 34 3.62 -21.29 -16.13
C ASP A 34 2.44 -20.36 -15.82
N ILE A 35 1.95 -20.43 -14.58
CA ILE A 35 1.08 -19.41 -14.03
C ILE A 35 1.96 -18.16 -13.90
N SER A 36 2.02 -17.37 -14.97
CA SER A 36 2.61 -16.04 -14.93
C SER A 36 1.73 -15.19 -14.03
N ALA A 37 2.05 -15.14 -12.74
CA ALA A 37 1.44 -14.23 -11.79
C ALA A 37 1.69 -12.80 -12.30
N LYS A 38 0.66 -12.19 -12.88
CA LYS A 38 0.68 -10.76 -13.23
C LYS A 38 1.02 -10.01 -11.95
N ALA A 39 2.02 -9.11 -12.00
CA ALA A 39 2.30 -8.25 -10.86
C ALA A 39 0.98 -7.57 -10.44
N PRO A 40 0.66 -7.54 -9.12
CA PRO A 40 -0.60 -6.99 -8.66
C PRO A 40 -0.72 -5.56 -9.17
N ASP A 41 -1.87 -5.23 -9.74
CA ASP A 41 -2.10 -3.86 -10.15
C ASP A 41 -2.20 -2.94 -8.92
N ALA A 42 -2.17 -1.63 -9.13
CA ALA A 42 -2.18 -0.67 -8.04
C ALA A 42 -3.45 -0.79 -7.18
N THR A 43 -4.57 -1.21 -7.77
CA THR A 43 -5.84 -1.35 -7.07
C THR A 43 -5.83 -2.58 -6.17
N ASP A 44 -5.26 -3.70 -6.60
CA ASP A 44 -5.03 -4.87 -5.77
C ASP A 44 -4.11 -4.54 -4.59
N SER A 45 -3.02 -3.83 -4.87
CA SER A 45 -2.07 -3.39 -3.83
C SER A 45 -2.73 -2.48 -2.79
N LEU A 46 -3.59 -1.58 -3.25
CA LEU A 46 -4.38 -0.70 -2.39
C LEU A 46 -5.39 -1.47 -1.55
N ARG A 47 -6.14 -2.40 -2.16
CA ARG A 47 -7.13 -3.25 -1.47
C ARG A 47 -6.46 -4.07 -0.38
N ARG A 48 -5.35 -4.75 -0.71
CA ARG A 48 -4.51 -5.49 0.25
C ARG A 48 -4.04 -4.58 1.38
N PHE A 49 -3.54 -3.39 1.06
CA PHE A 49 -3.11 -2.44 2.09
C PHE A 49 -4.25 -2.10 3.05
N PHE A 50 -5.46 -1.86 2.55
CA PHE A 50 -6.62 -1.54 3.40
C PHE A 50 -7.16 -2.74 4.20
N SER A 51 -7.06 -3.96 3.68
CA SER A 51 -7.59 -5.16 4.34
C SER A 51 -6.61 -5.86 5.29
N GLU A 52 -5.31 -5.82 5.00
CA GLU A 52 -4.31 -6.65 5.70
C GLU A 52 -3.30 -5.87 6.54
N VAL A 53 -3.19 -4.55 6.34
CA VAL A 53 -2.23 -3.73 7.10
C VAL A 53 -2.94 -3.11 8.30
N HIS A 54 -2.68 -3.61 9.50
CA HIS A 54 -3.28 -3.09 10.73
C HIS A 54 -2.40 -2.05 11.43
N SER A 55 -1.09 -2.09 11.19
CA SER A 55 -0.17 -1.05 11.64
C SER A 55 0.81 -0.68 10.54
N PHE A 56 1.26 0.57 10.53
CA PHE A 56 2.17 1.08 9.51
C PHE A 56 3.09 2.14 10.10
N SER A 57 4.36 2.14 9.71
CA SER A 57 5.30 3.20 10.06
C SER A 57 6.21 3.52 8.89
N ALA A 58 6.53 4.79 8.69
CA ALA A 58 7.45 5.22 7.65
C ALA A 58 8.10 6.56 8.01
N ARG A 59 9.27 6.82 7.44
CA ARG A 59 9.78 8.19 7.26
C ARG A 59 9.07 8.81 6.08
N PHE A 60 8.81 10.12 6.12
CA PHE A 60 8.19 10.82 5.01
C PHE A 60 8.94 12.10 4.65
N ASN A 61 8.84 12.45 3.36
CA ASN A 61 9.07 13.80 2.85
C ASN A 61 7.77 14.28 2.23
N GLN A 62 7.26 15.42 2.70
CA GLN A 62 6.03 16.03 2.24
C GLN A 62 6.34 17.32 1.49
N VAL A 63 5.66 17.51 0.36
CA VAL A 63 5.66 18.74 -0.42
C VAL A 63 4.21 19.17 -0.60
N VAL A 64 3.92 20.43 -0.28
CA VAL A 64 2.63 21.06 -0.50
C VAL A 64 2.76 22.01 -1.68
N LEU A 65 1.88 21.85 -2.67
CA LEU A 65 1.88 22.59 -3.93
C LEU A 65 0.58 23.39 -4.07
N ASP A 66 0.66 24.62 -4.56
CA ASP A 66 -0.53 25.39 -4.94
C ASP A 66 -1.23 24.80 -6.19
N GLU A 67 -2.34 25.40 -6.60
CA GLU A 67 -3.09 25.02 -7.81
C GLU A 67 -2.28 25.16 -9.11
N SER A 68 -1.23 25.99 -9.10
CA SER A 68 -0.28 26.20 -10.20
C SER A 68 0.94 25.26 -10.12
N LEU A 69 0.95 24.32 -9.17
CA LEU A 69 2.02 23.37 -8.88
C LEU A 69 3.32 24.00 -8.38
N ASN A 70 3.28 25.22 -7.83
CA ASN A 70 4.42 25.81 -7.15
C ASN A 70 4.52 25.27 -5.72
N THR A 71 5.74 25.01 -5.26
CA THR A 71 6.00 24.60 -3.88
C THR A 71 5.67 25.71 -2.90
N ILE A 72 4.69 25.46 -2.02
CA ILE A 72 4.34 26.31 -0.88
C ILE A 72 5.19 25.92 0.33
N GLN A 73 5.33 24.62 0.57
CA GLN A 73 5.97 24.11 1.79
C GLN A 73 6.60 22.75 1.55
N GLU A 74 7.77 22.54 2.15
CA GLU A 74 8.40 21.23 2.28
C GLU A 74 8.58 20.88 3.74
N SER A 75 8.40 19.61 4.07
CA SER A 75 8.62 19.10 5.42
C SER A 75 9.02 17.63 5.37
N SER A 76 9.56 17.14 6.47
CA SER A 76 9.90 15.73 6.62
C SER A 76 9.60 15.27 8.03
N GLY A 77 9.55 13.96 8.23
CA GLY A 77 9.25 13.44 9.55
C GLY A 77 9.03 11.95 9.57
N THR A 78 8.28 11.52 10.57
CA THR A 78 7.93 10.12 10.77
C THR A 78 6.44 9.99 11.03
N LEU A 79 5.83 8.97 10.44
CA LEU A 79 4.43 8.64 10.66
C LEU A 79 4.29 7.26 11.29
N TRP A 80 3.23 7.10 12.07
CA TRP A 80 2.77 5.85 12.65
C TRP A 80 1.26 5.77 12.50
N ILE A 81 0.77 4.58 12.20
CA ILE A 81 -0.65 4.29 12.03
C ILE A 81 -0.94 2.98 12.73
N GLU A 82 -2.04 2.94 13.47
CA GLU A 82 -2.63 1.72 14.00
C GLU A 82 -4.15 1.78 13.78
N ARG A 83 -4.67 0.83 13.01
CA ARG A 83 -6.09 0.79 12.70
C ARG A 83 -6.90 0.19 13.85
N PRO A 84 -8.13 0.68 14.08
CA PRO A 84 -8.72 1.87 13.44
C PRO A 84 -8.30 3.17 14.16
N ASN A 85 -8.30 4.25 13.39
CA ASN A 85 -8.35 5.65 13.82
C ASN A 85 -7.16 6.20 14.62
N LYS A 86 -6.15 5.40 14.94
CA LYS A 86 -4.96 5.91 15.63
C LYS A 86 -3.88 6.22 14.63
N PHE A 87 -3.28 7.38 14.80
CA PHE A 87 -2.13 7.77 14.02
C PHE A 87 -1.30 8.83 14.72
N ARG A 88 -0.08 9.01 14.25
CA ARG A 88 0.81 10.07 14.66
C ARG A 88 1.70 10.50 13.51
N TRP A 89 1.80 11.79 13.29
CA TRP A 89 2.78 12.44 12.44
C TRP A 89 3.65 13.33 13.32
N ASP A 90 4.95 13.07 13.31
CA ASP A 90 5.94 13.96 13.92
C ASP A 90 6.74 14.61 12.81
N TYR A 91 6.65 15.93 12.70
CA TYR A 91 7.43 16.73 11.77
C TYR A 91 8.79 17.08 12.39
N ASP A 92 9.85 16.89 11.60
CA ASP A 92 11.21 17.23 11.96
C ASP A 92 11.45 18.75 11.89
N ALA A 93 12.60 19.20 12.39
CA ALA A 93 13.01 20.61 12.32
C ALA A 93 13.11 21.12 10.87
N PRO A 94 12.97 22.44 10.61
CA PRO A 94 12.86 23.52 11.60
C PRO A 94 11.48 23.62 12.27
N PHE A 95 10.40 23.41 11.52
CA PHE A 95 9.03 23.58 12.00
C PHE A 95 8.50 22.31 12.68
N LYS A 96 8.71 22.22 13.99
CA LYS A 96 8.29 21.06 14.77
C LYS A 96 6.79 21.08 15.06
N GLN A 97 6.08 20.14 14.44
CA GLN A 97 4.66 19.91 14.67
C GLN A 97 4.41 18.43 15.00
N GLN A 98 3.42 18.17 15.84
CA GLN A 98 2.91 16.82 16.09
C GLN A 98 1.42 16.78 15.80
N ILE A 99 0.99 15.80 15.01
CA ILE A 99 -0.41 15.51 14.79
C ILE A 99 -0.67 14.11 15.35
N VAL A 100 -1.49 13.99 16.38
CA VAL A 100 -1.75 12.73 17.08
C VAL A 100 -3.25 12.46 17.11
N SER A 101 -3.66 11.27 16.69
CA SER A 101 -5.00 10.76 16.94
C SER A 101 -4.96 9.61 17.93
N ASP A 102 -5.71 9.77 19.03
CA ASP A 102 -5.90 8.75 20.06
C ASP A 102 -7.06 7.79 19.73
N GLY A 103 -7.70 7.97 18.57
CA GLY A 103 -8.87 7.23 18.11
C GLY A 103 -10.20 7.89 18.46
N LYS A 104 -10.20 8.97 19.26
CA LYS A 104 -11.37 9.79 19.60
C LYS A 104 -11.17 11.25 19.22
N ASN A 105 -9.99 11.80 19.47
CA ASN A 105 -9.61 13.18 19.22
C ASN A 105 -8.37 13.23 18.33
N ILE A 106 -8.28 14.32 17.57
CA ILE A 106 -7.06 14.71 16.86
C ILE A 106 -6.48 15.91 17.59
N TRP A 107 -5.23 15.77 17.99
CA TRP A 107 -4.42 16.79 18.63
C TRP A 107 -3.39 17.28 17.63
N VAL A 108 -3.33 18.59 17.40
CA VAL A 108 -2.26 19.23 16.62
C VAL A 108 -1.47 20.11 17.56
N TYR A 109 -0.19 19.84 17.74
CA TYR A 109 0.70 20.64 18.56
C TYR A 109 1.73 21.32 17.68
N ASP A 110 1.65 22.64 17.62
CA ASP A 110 2.71 23.48 17.08
C ASP A 110 3.66 23.89 18.21
N GLN A 111 4.90 23.39 18.13
CA GLN A 111 5.87 23.59 19.21
C GLN A 111 6.42 25.02 19.26
N GLU A 112 6.51 25.70 18.11
CA GLU A 112 7.03 27.06 18.03
C GLU A 112 6.01 28.06 18.58
N LEU A 113 4.76 27.89 18.20
CA LEU A 113 3.65 28.70 18.69
C LEU A 113 3.24 28.33 20.12
N ARG A 114 3.73 27.20 20.64
CA ARG A 114 3.32 26.64 21.94
C ARG A 114 1.80 26.55 22.06
N GLN A 115 1.19 26.04 21.00
CA GLN A 115 -0.25 25.96 20.85
C GLN A 115 -0.67 24.55 20.49
N VAL A 116 -1.67 24.04 21.20
CA VAL A 116 -2.35 22.79 20.89
C VAL A 116 -3.74 23.13 20.37
N THR A 117 -4.11 22.56 19.24
CA THR A 117 -5.51 22.46 18.84
C THR A 117 -6.02 21.06 19.03
N VAL A 118 -7.28 20.93 19.44
CA VAL A 118 -7.95 19.65 19.61
C VAL A 118 -9.30 19.66 18.91
N ARG A 119 -9.63 18.57 18.23
CA ARG A 119 -10.95 18.37 17.64
C ARG A 119 -11.38 16.91 17.74
N ALA A 120 -12.68 16.67 17.82
CA ALA A 120 -13.24 15.33 17.75
C ALA A 120 -12.98 14.70 16.37
N LEU A 121 -12.69 13.40 16.35
CA LEU A 121 -12.45 12.62 15.12
C LEU A 121 -13.70 12.53 14.21
N THR A 122 -14.89 12.76 14.76
CA THR A 122 -16.17 12.63 14.04
C THR A 122 -16.42 13.73 13.01
N GLY A 123 -15.55 14.74 12.89
CA GLY A 123 -15.69 15.89 12.00
C GLY A 123 -15.39 15.64 10.51
N GLY A 124 -15.36 14.40 10.03
CA GLY A 124 -15.03 14.04 8.64
C GLY A 124 -13.55 13.65 8.44
N LEU A 125 -13.17 13.29 7.21
CA LEU A 125 -11.80 12.89 6.88
C LEU A 125 -10.78 14.05 6.96
N GLY A 126 -11.25 15.31 6.99
CA GLY A 126 -10.43 16.53 7.13
C GLY A 126 -9.28 16.64 6.12
N ASP A 127 -8.44 17.67 6.28
CA ASP A 127 -7.30 17.95 5.39
C ASP A 127 -6.07 17.05 5.68
N THR A 128 -6.24 15.90 6.31
CA THR A 128 -5.11 15.05 6.72
C THR A 128 -5.19 13.68 6.05
N PRO A 129 -4.29 13.36 5.09
CA PRO A 129 -4.25 12.05 4.43
C PRO A 129 -4.11 10.87 5.41
N ALA A 130 -3.63 11.15 6.63
CA ALA A 130 -3.57 10.21 7.76
C ALA A 130 -4.91 9.55 8.11
N LEU A 131 -6.01 10.29 8.03
CA LEU A 131 -7.33 9.79 8.40
C LEU A 131 -7.80 8.72 7.41
N LEU A 132 -7.54 8.93 6.13
CA LEU A 132 -7.79 7.94 5.09
C LEU A 132 -6.98 6.66 5.35
N LEU A 133 -5.70 6.78 5.67
CA LEU A 133 -4.84 5.61 5.91
C LEU A 133 -5.16 4.87 7.22
N SER A 134 -5.59 5.57 8.26
CA SER A 134 -5.89 5.01 9.59
C SER A 134 -7.35 4.54 9.75
N GLY A 135 -8.22 4.79 8.77
CA GLY A 135 -9.64 4.44 8.83
C GLY A 135 -9.93 2.95 9.02
N LYS A 136 -11.23 2.60 9.04
CA LYS A 136 -11.74 1.25 9.36
C LYS A 136 -11.46 0.17 8.30
N GLY A 137 -10.62 0.44 7.30
CA GLY A 137 -10.31 -0.51 6.22
C GLY A 137 -11.42 -0.75 5.20
N ARG A 138 -12.54 0.01 5.26
CA ARG A 138 -13.72 -0.17 4.40
C ARG A 138 -13.60 0.55 3.05
N LEU A 139 -12.52 0.27 2.32
CA LEU A 139 -12.14 0.99 1.10
C LEU A 139 -13.29 1.16 0.09
N ASP A 140 -13.95 0.07 -0.34
CA ASP A 140 -14.97 0.15 -1.40
C ASP A 140 -16.31 0.76 -0.97
N ALA A 141 -16.58 0.71 0.34
CA ALA A 141 -17.79 1.31 0.90
C ALA A 141 -17.68 2.84 0.89
N ASP A 142 -16.47 3.35 1.12
CA ASP A 142 -16.23 4.77 1.32
C ASP A 142 -15.70 5.45 0.04
N PHE A 143 -15.04 4.69 -0.85
CA PHE A 143 -14.36 5.22 -2.05
C PHE A 143 -14.72 4.48 -3.34
N THR A 144 -14.68 5.22 -4.43
CA THR A 144 -14.52 4.63 -5.77
C THR A 144 -13.03 4.54 -6.08
N VAL A 145 -12.55 3.33 -6.31
CA VAL A 145 -11.14 3.06 -6.65
C VAL A 145 -10.99 2.96 -8.17
N LYS A 146 -10.03 3.69 -8.74
CA LYS A 146 -9.70 3.65 -10.17
C LYS A 146 -8.23 3.32 -10.37
N ASP A 147 -7.93 2.41 -11.30
CA ASP A 147 -6.57 2.19 -11.79
C ASP A 147 -6.15 3.38 -12.67
N MET A 148 -4.95 3.91 -12.45
CA MET A 148 -4.35 4.97 -13.26
C MET A 148 -3.19 4.46 -14.12
N GLY A 149 -2.90 3.16 -14.07
CA GLY A 149 -1.78 2.54 -14.76
C GLY A 149 -0.44 2.83 -14.11
N THR A 150 0.63 2.62 -14.88
CA THR A 150 2.00 2.75 -14.40
C THR A 150 2.65 4.02 -14.95
N GLN A 151 3.23 4.83 -14.07
CA GLN A 151 4.05 5.98 -14.43
C GLN A 151 5.44 5.84 -13.80
N GLY A 152 6.46 5.73 -14.66
CA GLY A 152 7.81 5.41 -14.21
C GLY A 152 7.86 4.03 -13.55
N ARG A 153 8.28 3.98 -12.28
CA ARG A 153 8.33 2.75 -11.47
C ARG A 153 7.09 2.49 -10.62
N LEU A 154 6.13 3.42 -10.62
CA LEU A 154 4.98 3.38 -9.72
C LEU A 154 3.72 2.96 -10.47
N ALA A 155 3.02 1.97 -9.94
CA ALA A 155 1.64 1.68 -10.31
C ALA A 155 0.71 2.55 -9.45
N TRP A 156 -0.24 3.24 -10.06
CA TRP A 156 -1.05 4.26 -9.40
C TRP A 156 -2.52 3.87 -9.28
N ALA A 157 -3.08 4.07 -8.09
CA ALA A 157 -4.52 3.96 -7.84
C ALA A 157 -5.07 5.30 -7.34
N ARG A 158 -6.28 5.65 -7.77
CA ARG A 158 -7.02 6.84 -7.33
C ARG A 158 -8.21 6.45 -6.49
N LEU A 159 -8.37 7.11 -5.35
CA LEU A 159 -9.51 7.00 -4.45
C LEU A 159 -10.31 8.30 -4.56
N VAL A 160 -11.57 8.19 -4.95
CA VAL A 160 -12.52 9.31 -4.95
C VAL A 160 -13.58 9.03 -3.90
N PRO A 161 -13.79 9.92 -2.91
CA PRO A 161 -14.86 9.77 -1.92
C PRO A 161 -16.21 9.55 -2.60
N ARG A 162 -17.01 8.60 -2.10
CA ARG A 162 -18.38 8.40 -2.60
C ARG A 162 -19.35 9.46 -2.07
N ARG A 163 -19.01 10.08 -0.95
CA ARG A 163 -19.74 11.20 -0.35
C ARG A 163 -18.78 12.37 -0.30
N ASP A 164 -19.28 13.54 -0.70
CA ASP A 164 -18.55 14.78 -0.49
C ASP A 164 -18.67 15.15 1.00
N ASP A 165 -17.57 15.01 1.73
CA ASP A 165 -17.44 15.45 3.12
C ASP A 165 -16.58 16.71 3.24
N GLY A 166 -16.27 17.37 2.12
CA GLY A 166 -15.58 18.66 2.05
C GLY A 166 -14.09 18.64 2.36
N GLY A 167 -13.47 17.48 2.61
CA GLY A 167 -12.05 17.40 2.99
C GLY A 167 -11.06 17.35 1.82
N PHE A 168 -11.40 16.66 0.72
CA PHE A 168 -10.54 16.55 -0.45
C PHE A 168 -11.30 16.08 -1.70
N THR A 169 -10.75 16.35 -2.87
CA THR A 169 -11.32 15.93 -4.16
C THR A 169 -10.95 14.51 -4.52
N ASP A 170 -9.66 14.15 -4.38
CA ASP A 170 -9.20 12.77 -4.51
C ASP A 170 -7.85 12.52 -3.83
N VAL A 171 -7.59 11.25 -3.59
CA VAL A 171 -6.30 10.74 -3.14
C VAL A 171 -5.73 9.78 -4.18
N ARG A 172 -4.45 9.94 -4.51
CA ARG A 172 -3.71 9.04 -5.40
C ARG A 172 -2.62 8.34 -4.60
N VAL A 173 -2.45 7.05 -4.83
CA VAL A 173 -1.48 6.21 -4.13
C VAL A 173 -0.60 5.51 -5.15
N GLY A 174 0.71 5.71 -5.02
CA GLY A 174 1.72 5.08 -5.85
C GLY A 174 2.34 3.88 -5.13
N PHE A 175 2.34 2.73 -5.80
CA PHE A 175 2.93 1.48 -5.31
C PHE A 175 4.13 1.06 -6.15
N GLU A 176 5.15 0.54 -5.49
CA GLU A 176 6.27 -0.18 -6.12
C GLU A 176 6.38 -1.56 -5.45
N HIS A 177 6.39 -2.63 -6.24
CA HIS A 177 6.42 -4.01 -5.75
C HIS A 177 5.35 -4.31 -4.67
N GLY A 178 4.14 -3.76 -4.82
CA GLY A 178 3.03 -3.94 -3.88
C GLY A 178 3.15 -3.16 -2.56
N LYS A 179 4.18 -2.32 -2.40
CA LYS A 179 4.44 -1.47 -1.23
C LYS A 179 4.17 -0.02 -1.56
N MET A 180 3.46 0.67 -0.67
CA MET A 180 3.14 2.09 -0.81
C MET A 180 4.42 2.92 -0.76
N GLN A 181 4.64 3.74 -1.79
CA GLN A 181 5.80 4.63 -1.89
C GLN A 181 5.39 6.10 -1.82
N VAL A 182 4.21 6.44 -2.35
CA VAL A 182 3.76 7.83 -2.46
C VAL A 182 2.27 7.92 -2.20
N LEU A 183 1.86 8.99 -1.55
CA LEU A 183 0.48 9.42 -1.38
C LEU A 183 0.36 10.86 -1.88
N GLU A 184 -0.66 11.16 -2.66
CA GLU A 184 -0.99 12.52 -3.10
C GLU A 184 -2.44 12.78 -2.75
N MET A 185 -2.72 13.90 -2.11
CA MET A 185 -4.07 14.36 -1.82
C MET A 185 -4.27 15.72 -2.46
N VAL A 186 -5.39 15.89 -3.15
CA VAL A 186 -5.80 17.19 -3.71
C VAL A 186 -6.98 17.68 -2.88
N ASP A 187 -6.83 18.81 -2.19
CA ASP A 187 -7.90 19.36 -1.36
C ASP A 187 -9.01 20.04 -2.20
N GLY A 188 -10.03 20.59 -1.52
CA GLY A 188 -11.13 21.30 -2.18
C GLY A 188 -10.74 22.62 -2.85
N PHE A 189 -9.56 23.17 -2.53
CA PHE A 189 -9.01 24.39 -3.11
C PHE A 189 -8.03 24.12 -4.25
N GLY A 190 -7.79 22.86 -4.59
CA GLY A 190 -6.84 22.45 -5.63
C GLY A 190 -5.38 22.38 -5.16
N GLN A 191 -5.12 22.58 -3.87
CA GLN A 191 -3.79 22.38 -3.30
C GLN A 191 -3.44 20.89 -3.32
N THR A 192 -2.22 20.56 -3.72
CA THR A 192 -1.75 19.17 -3.74
C THR A 192 -0.73 18.95 -2.63
N THR A 193 -1.06 18.05 -1.69
CA THR A 193 -0.12 17.52 -0.71
C THR A 193 0.44 16.19 -1.20
N ARG A 194 1.75 16.13 -1.49
CA ARG A 194 2.47 14.92 -1.89
C ARG A 194 3.36 14.43 -0.76
N VAL A 195 3.15 13.20 -0.32
CA VAL A 195 3.92 12.52 0.74
C VAL A 195 4.68 11.35 0.14
N SER A 196 6.00 11.43 0.12
CA SER A 196 6.90 10.35 -0.33
C SER A 196 7.42 9.58 0.88
N LEU A 197 7.30 8.26 0.87
CA LEU A 197 7.60 7.38 1.99
C LEU A 197 8.96 6.71 1.84
N ARG A 198 9.64 6.51 2.96
CA ARG A 198 10.89 5.75 3.07
C ARG A 198 10.84 4.86 4.30
N ASP A 199 11.58 3.77 4.27
CA ASP A 199 11.67 2.79 5.37
C ASP A 199 10.29 2.32 5.85
N ALA A 200 9.35 2.19 4.91
CA ALA A 200 7.98 1.81 5.17
C ALA A 200 7.90 0.36 5.70
N ARG A 201 7.22 0.18 6.84
CA ARG A 201 7.01 -1.12 7.47
C ARG A 201 5.53 -1.31 7.76
N GLU A 202 5.01 -2.47 7.36
CA GLU A 202 3.64 -2.90 7.58
C GLU A 202 3.58 -3.91 8.74
N ASN A 203 2.50 -3.91 9.51
CA ASN A 203 2.21 -4.86 10.58
C ASN A 203 3.31 -4.96 11.65
N VAL A 204 3.98 -3.85 11.93
CA VAL A 204 4.96 -3.73 13.01
C VAL A 204 4.29 -3.47 14.35
N ARG A 205 4.87 -3.97 15.45
CA ARG A 205 4.46 -3.56 16.79
C ARG A 205 4.79 -2.08 17.00
N ILE A 206 3.81 -1.29 17.39
CA ILE A 206 3.97 0.12 17.75
C ILE A 206 3.58 0.26 19.22
N GLU A 207 4.39 0.98 19.99
CA GLU A 207 4.09 1.22 21.40
C GLU A 207 2.82 2.06 21.54
N PRO A 208 1.82 1.65 22.35
CA PRO A 208 0.54 2.37 22.45
C PRO A 208 0.69 3.84 22.86
N SER A 209 1.74 4.17 23.62
CA SER A 209 2.05 5.55 24.02
C SER A 209 2.38 6.48 22.85
N LYS A 210 2.65 5.94 21.65
CA LYS A 210 2.78 6.75 20.43
C LYS A 210 1.49 7.48 20.07
N PHE A 211 0.34 6.93 20.41
CA PHE A 211 -0.98 7.48 20.03
C PHE A 211 -1.65 8.26 21.16
N SER A 212 -1.01 8.41 22.31
CA SER A 212 -1.48 9.28 23.40
C SER A 212 -0.81 10.64 23.32
N PHE A 213 -1.58 11.71 23.50
CA PHE A 213 -1.04 13.07 23.60
C PHE A 213 -1.48 13.72 24.91
N THR A 214 -0.52 14.36 25.58
CA THR A 214 -0.77 15.18 26.78
C THR A 214 -0.19 16.56 26.50
N PRO A 215 -1.01 17.62 26.46
CA PRO A 215 -0.52 18.98 26.27
C PRO A 215 0.59 19.33 27.28
N PRO A 216 1.73 19.88 26.83
CA PRO A 216 2.76 20.35 27.75
C PRO A 216 2.23 21.43 28.70
N LYS A 217 2.84 21.56 29.89
CA LYS A 217 2.45 22.60 30.85
C LYS A 217 2.65 24.00 30.24
N GLY A 218 1.64 24.86 30.41
CA GLY A 218 1.69 26.26 29.95
C GLY A 218 1.65 26.42 28.43
N VAL A 219 0.98 25.48 27.74
CA VAL A 219 0.61 25.57 26.32
C VAL A 219 -0.87 25.90 26.25
N ASP A 220 -1.24 26.80 25.33
CA ASP A 220 -2.64 27.12 25.09
C ASP A 220 -3.32 25.96 24.36
N VAL A 221 -4.54 25.61 24.77
CA VAL A 221 -5.32 24.51 24.20
C VAL A 221 -6.61 25.08 23.65
N VAL A 222 -6.77 25.03 22.33
CA VAL A 222 -7.89 25.61 21.60
C VAL A 222 -8.66 24.50 20.88
N GLY A 223 -9.97 24.39 21.09
CA GLY A 223 -10.78 23.34 20.47
C GLY A 223 -12.23 23.34 20.94
N GLU A 224 -13.04 22.48 20.30
CA GLU A 224 -14.42 22.17 20.71
C GLU A 224 -14.50 20.96 21.65
#